data_AF-A0A7C3UU46-F1
#
_entry.id   AF-A0A7C3UU46-F1
#
_cell.length_a   1.000
_cell.length_b   1.000
_cell.length_c   1.000
_cell.angle_alpha   90.00
_cell.angle_beta   90.00
_cell.angle_gamma   90.00
#
_symmetry.space_group_name_H-M   'P 1'
#
loop_
_entity.id
_entity.type
_entity.pdbx_description
1 polymer ?
#
loop_
_entity_poly.entity_id
_entity_poly.type
_entity_poly.pdbx_seq_one_letter_code
_entity_poly.pdbx_strand_id
1 'polypeptide(L)'
;EYSEYYSKRPEEYGAYMELFNNMVDSILSCKKPVICRVNGMRVAGGQEIGTACDITVASDLAVFGQAGPRHGSAPVGGATDFLPWYLSIEDAMWSAVMCEMWSAYKMQIRGLITKAVPVLKDEKGNWVRNPQVITDRWIENGEVVYGEFKSGEEYKKAREWVNEKLKNNEYDFSLLDKEVERIVWQVANLFPGCVMMTIDSVRQKKRFFWDLMKHEHRHWLAANMMGEAFLGFAAFNTRKMTGKDLIDFIRYRRLIAEGRLVDDSFMEEVMPKPQK
;
A
#
# COMPACT_ATOMS: atom_id res chain seq x y z
N GLU A 1 -10.30 -15.03 -2.01
CA GLU A 1 -10.89 -14.09 -2.99
C GLU A 1 -10.13 -14.02 -4.32
N TYR A 2 -9.04 -13.22 -4.47
CA TYR A 2 -8.39 -13.06 -5.79
C TYR A 2 -7.95 -14.38 -6.44
N SER A 3 -7.33 -15.27 -5.65
CA SER A 3 -6.92 -16.59 -6.11
C SER A 3 -8.08 -17.51 -6.53
N GLU A 4 -9.29 -17.26 -6.03
CA GLU A 4 -10.45 -18.14 -6.21
C GLU A 4 -11.37 -17.64 -7.33
N TYR A 5 -11.53 -16.32 -7.43
CA TYR A 5 -12.45 -15.69 -8.39
C TYR A 5 -11.80 -15.29 -9.70
N TYR A 6 -10.53 -14.89 -9.69
CA TYR A 6 -9.88 -14.25 -10.85
C TYR A 6 -8.72 -15.04 -11.44
N SER A 7 -8.05 -15.90 -10.66
CA SER A 7 -6.95 -16.73 -11.18
C SER A 7 -7.41 -17.59 -12.34
N LYS A 8 -6.61 -17.61 -13.41
CA LYS A 8 -6.93 -18.24 -14.70
C LYS A 8 -8.22 -17.71 -15.39
N ARG A 9 -8.72 -16.53 -14.99
CA ARG A 9 -9.93 -15.88 -15.54
C ARG A 9 -9.62 -14.42 -15.91
N PRO A 10 -8.86 -14.19 -17.00
CA PRO A 10 -8.36 -12.86 -17.37
C PRO A 10 -9.47 -11.84 -17.60
N GLU A 11 -10.56 -12.22 -18.26
CA GLU A 11 -11.68 -11.31 -18.56
C GLU A 11 -12.40 -10.83 -17.29
N GLU A 12 -12.62 -11.72 -16.32
CA GLU A 12 -13.24 -11.37 -15.02
C GLU A 12 -12.37 -10.37 -14.26
N TYR A 13 -11.04 -10.57 -14.27
CA TYR A 13 -10.12 -9.64 -13.63
C TYR A 13 -10.03 -8.31 -14.38
N GLY A 14 -10.08 -8.34 -15.71
CA GLY A 14 -10.16 -7.15 -16.55
C GLY A 14 -11.39 -6.30 -16.22
N ALA A 15 -12.56 -6.93 -16.07
CA ALA A 15 -13.80 -6.25 -15.68
C ALA A 15 -13.71 -5.68 -14.25
N TYR A 16 -13.13 -6.41 -13.30
CA TYR A 16 -12.84 -5.90 -11.96
C TYR A 16 -11.93 -4.66 -12.00
N MET A 17 -10.84 -4.72 -12.77
CA MET A 17 -9.90 -3.61 -12.91
C MET A 17 -10.51 -2.41 -13.65
N GLU A 18 -11.52 -2.61 -14.50
CA GLU A 18 -12.28 -1.50 -15.07
C GLU A 18 -13.04 -0.72 -14.00
N LEU A 19 -13.69 -1.41 -13.06
CA LEU A 19 -14.34 -0.76 -11.92
C LEU A 19 -13.32 0.00 -11.07
N PHE A 20 -12.15 -0.60 -10.84
CA PHE A 20 -11.06 0.04 -10.12
C PHE A 20 -10.58 1.31 -10.83
N ASN A 21 -10.37 1.23 -12.15
CA ASN A 21 -9.93 2.37 -12.96
C ASN A 21 -10.96 3.51 -12.95
N ASN A 22 -12.25 3.18 -13.08
CA ASN A 22 -13.35 4.15 -13.05
C ASN A 22 -13.44 4.87 -11.69
N MET A 23 -13.14 4.17 -10.59
CA MET A 23 -13.01 4.80 -9.27
C MET A 23 -11.82 5.78 -9.23
N VAL A 24 -10.64 5.41 -9.75
CA VAL A 24 -9.49 6.32 -9.81
C VAL A 24 -9.81 7.55 -10.68
N ASP A 25 -10.44 7.35 -11.84
CA ASP A 25 -10.92 8.44 -12.71
C ASP A 25 -11.87 9.39 -11.97
N SER A 26 -12.77 8.84 -11.15
CA SER A 26 -13.71 9.62 -10.35
C SER A 26 -13.00 10.45 -9.27
N ILE A 27 -11.96 9.91 -8.63
CA ILE A 27 -11.13 10.64 -7.67
C ILE A 27 -10.41 11.79 -8.38
N LEU A 28 -9.72 11.50 -9.49
CA LEU A 28 -8.92 12.49 -10.22
C LEU A 28 -9.80 13.59 -10.85
N SER A 29 -11.03 13.28 -11.23
CA SER A 29 -11.99 14.22 -11.82
C SER A 29 -12.84 14.98 -10.80
N CYS A 30 -12.70 14.68 -9.49
CA CYS A 30 -13.52 15.30 -8.45
C CYS A 30 -13.26 16.81 -8.33
N LYS A 31 -14.28 17.66 -8.45
CA LYS A 31 -14.11 19.14 -8.35
C LYS A 31 -13.79 19.64 -6.93
N LYS A 32 -13.65 18.74 -5.96
CA LYS A 32 -13.34 19.00 -4.55
C LYS A 32 -12.08 18.20 -4.17
N PRO A 33 -11.32 18.66 -3.16
CA PRO A 33 -10.21 17.86 -2.66
C PRO A 33 -10.71 16.55 -2.04
N VAL A 34 -9.99 15.46 -2.31
CA VAL A 34 -10.28 14.12 -1.82
C VAL A 34 -9.26 13.77 -0.73
N ILE A 35 -9.75 13.61 0.49
CA ILE A 35 -8.92 13.33 1.67
C ILE A 35 -8.87 11.81 1.89
N CYS A 36 -7.68 11.24 1.91
CA CYS A 36 -7.44 9.86 2.32
C CYS A 36 -7.25 9.79 3.85
N ARG A 37 -8.26 9.32 4.56
CA ARG A 37 -8.19 9.00 5.99
C ARG A 37 -7.74 7.54 6.15
N VAL A 38 -6.52 7.34 6.66
CA VAL A 38 -5.91 6.01 6.77
C VAL A 38 -5.98 5.50 8.20
N ASN A 39 -6.82 4.50 8.46
CA ASN A 39 -6.96 3.92 9.80
C ASN A 39 -5.94 2.83 10.10
N GLY A 40 -5.47 2.13 9.07
CA GLY A 40 -4.64 0.94 9.18
C GLY A 40 -3.78 0.73 7.94
N MET A 41 -3.67 -0.51 7.46
CA MET A 41 -2.81 -0.83 6.32
C MET A 41 -3.26 -0.12 5.04
N ARG A 42 -2.31 0.54 4.38
CA ARG A 42 -2.47 1.12 3.04
C ARG A 42 -1.42 0.48 2.13
N VAL A 43 -1.75 -0.71 1.62
CA VAL A 43 -0.83 -1.59 0.89
C VAL A 43 -1.47 -2.05 -0.42
N ALA A 44 -0.66 -2.22 -1.47
CA ALA A 44 -1.10 -2.64 -2.80
C ALA A 44 -2.23 -1.73 -3.34
N GLY A 45 -3.39 -2.27 -3.73
CA GLY A 45 -4.51 -1.47 -4.23
C GLY A 45 -4.95 -0.35 -3.27
N GLY A 46 -4.84 -0.53 -1.95
CA GLY A 46 -5.10 0.54 -0.99
C GLY A 46 -4.08 1.69 -1.08
N GLN A 47 -2.83 1.36 -1.40
CA GLN A 47 -1.78 2.34 -1.64
C GLN A 47 -2.04 3.14 -2.92
N GLU A 48 -2.44 2.45 -3.99
CA GLU A 48 -2.81 3.02 -5.29
C GLU A 48 -3.99 3.99 -5.17
N ILE A 49 -5.09 3.57 -4.52
CA ILE A 49 -6.24 4.43 -4.24
C ILE A 49 -5.82 5.66 -3.46
N GLY A 50 -5.06 5.48 -2.37
CA GLY A 50 -4.66 6.63 -1.57
C GLY A 50 -3.70 7.59 -2.29
N THR A 51 -2.94 7.13 -3.30
CA THR A 51 -2.09 8.01 -4.12
C THR A 51 -2.89 8.73 -5.22
N ALA A 52 -4.09 8.23 -5.56
CA ALA A 52 -5.04 8.98 -6.37
C ALA A 52 -5.61 10.18 -5.59
N CYS A 53 -5.84 10.04 -4.28
CA CYS A 53 -6.29 11.12 -3.39
C CYS A 53 -5.28 12.28 -3.30
N ASP A 54 -5.72 13.43 -2.76
CA ASP A 54 -4.90 14.65 -2.72
C ASP A 54 -4.14 14.82 -1.40
N ILE A 55 -4.80 14.57 -0.28
CA ILE A 55 -4.26 14.81 1.07
C ILE A 55 -4.44 13.54 1.88
N THR A 56 -3.38 13.09 2.55
CA THR A 56 -3.44 11.91 3.42
C THR A 56 -3.19 12.28 4.87
N VAL A 57 -4.13 11.90 5.73
CA VAL A 57 -3.95 11.88 7.19
C VAL A 57 -4.10 10.44 7.68
N ALA A 58 -3.22 10.01 8.57
CA ALA A 58 -3.12 8.63 8.98
C ALA A 58 -3.10 8.46 10.50
N SER A 59 -3.71 7.37 10.96
CA SER A 59 -3.31 6.70 12.18
C SER A 59 -1.80 6.44 12.14
N ASP A 60 -1.11 6.66 13.24
CA ASP A 60 0.31 6.39 13.33
C ASP A 60 0.66 4.89 13.46
N LEU A 61 -0.35 4.05 13.64
CA LEU A 61 -0.26 2.60 13.51
C LEU A 61 -0.37 2.12 12.05
N ALA A 62 -0.73 3.01 11.12
CA ALA A 62 -0.82 2.66 9.71
C ALA A 62 0.55 2.25 9.15
N VAL A 63 0.51 1.26 8.26
CA VAL A 63 1.67 0.79 7.50
C VAL A 63 1.39 0.90 6.01
N PHE A 64 2.43 1.25 5.27
CA PHE A 64 2.36 1.60 3.86
C PHE A 64 3.32 0.72 3.08
N GLY A 65 2.98 0.38 1.84
CA GLY A 65 3.90 -0.36 0.98
C GLY A 65 3.25 -0.94 -0.25
N GLN A 66 4.05 -1.67 -1.02
CA GLN A 66 3.58 -2.47 -2.14
C GLN A 66 3.73 -3.95 -1.85
N ALA A 67 2.94 -4.76 -2.56
CA ALA A 67 2.99 -6.21 -2.43
C ALA A 67 2.97 -6.94 -3.79
N GLY A 68 2.74 -6.21 -4.89
CA GLY A 68 2.54 -6.77 -6.22
C GLY A 68 3.67 -7.69 -6.64
N PRO A 69 4.92 -7.20 -6.80
CA PRO A 69 6.03 -8.01 -7.30
C PRO A 69 6.30 -9.27 -6.48
N ARG A 70 6.04 -9.21 -5.17
CA ARG A 70 6.17 -10.35 -4.25
C ARG A 70 5.11 -11.44 -4.48
N HIS A 71 3.93 -11.08 -4.99
CA HIS A 71 2.79 -11.99 -5.14
C HIS A 71 2.31 -12.13 -6.59
N GLY A 72 3.20 -11.91 -7.56
CA GLY A 72 2.91 -12.14 -8.98
C GLY A 72 2.04 -11.06 -9.62
N SER A 73 2.17 -9.81 -9.18
CA SER A 73 1.48 -8.65 -9.76
C SER A 73 2.44 -7.46 -9.86
N ALA A 74 1.96 -6.32 -10.33
CA ALA A 74 2.70 -5.05 -10.37
C ALA A 74 1.83 -3.92 -9.81
N PRO A 75 2.41 -2.87 -9.22
CA PRO A 75 1.66 -1.76 -8.63
C PRO A 75 1.19 -0.77 -9.71
N VAL A 76 0.41 -1.29 -10.67
CA VAL A 76 0.00 -0.62 -11.91
C VAL A 76 -1.46 -0.19 -11.92
N GLY A 77 -2.17 -0.28 -10.79
CA GLY A 77 -3.44 0.45 -10.58
C GLY A 77 -3.22 1.92 -10.21
N GLY A 78 -2.03 2.46 -10.48
CA GLY A 78 -1.72 3.88 -10.37
C GLY A 78 -0.50 4.19 -9.51
N ALA A 79 0.02 3.26 -8.72
CA ALA A 79 1.19 3.55 -7.87
C ALA A 79 2.45 3.83 -8.67
N THR A 80 2.69 3.11 -9.78
CA THR A 80 3.79 3.40 -10.72
C THR A 80 3.65 4.79 -11.38
N ASP A 81 2.43 5.27 -11.60
CA ASP A 81 2.15 6.59 -12.17
C ASP A 81 2.27 7.71 -11.12
N PHE A 82 1.87 7.40 -9.88
CA PHE A 82 1.67 8.41 -8.83
C PHE A 82 2.85 8.55 -7.88
N LEU A 83 3.50 7.46 -7.44
CA LEU A 83 4.59 7.50 -6.46
C LEU A 83 5.72 8.49 -6.83
N PRO A 84 6.15 8.63 -8.10
CA PRO A 84 7.17 9.60 -8.48
C PRO A 84 6.79 11.08 -8.24
N TRP A 85 5.50 11.37 -8.01
CA TRP A 85 5.03 12.72 -7.66
C TRP A 85 5.02 13.00 -6.16
N TYR A 86 5.17 11.97 -5.33
CA TYR A 86 5.19 12.07 -3.87
C TYR A 86 6.59 11.85 -3.29
N LEU A 87 7.34 10.94 -3.89
CA LEU A 87 8.64 10.48 -3.43
C LEU A 87 9.73 10.92 -4.42
N SER A 88 10.99 10.85 -3.98
CA SER A 88 12.09 10.84 -4.94
C SER A 88 11.94 9.63 -5.88
N ILE A 89 12.46 9.71 -7.11
CA ILE A 89 12.36 8.59 -8.05
C ILE A 89 13.01 7.31 -7.48
N GLU A 90 14.08 7.46 -6.70
CA GLU A 90 14.76 6.36 -6.01
C GLU A 90 13.86 5.72 -4.94
N ASP A 91 13.25 6.53 -4.07
CA ASP A 91 12.32 6.04 -3.05
C ASP A 91 11.05 5.42 -3.69
N ALA A 92 10.57 5.98 -4.81
CA ALA A 92 9.45 5.43 -5.56
C ALA A 92 9.78 4.05 -6.12
N MET A 93 10.97 3.88 -6.73
CA MET A 93 11.45 2.60 -7.24
C MET A 93 11.61 1.58 -6.11
N TRP A 94 12.24 1.97 -5.01
CA TRP A 94 12.42 1.11 -3.84
C TRP A 94 11.07 0.65 -3.27
N SER A 95 10.14 1.58 -3.07
CA SER A 95 8.79 1.28 -2.56
C SER A 95 8.03 0.33 -3.49
N ALA A 96 8.14 0.53 -4.80
CA ALA A 96 7.45 -0.29 -5.79
C ALA A 96 7.98 -1.73 -5.87
N VAL A 97 9.30 -1.91 -5.80
CA VAL A 97 9.97 -3.18 -6.13
C VAL A 97 10.32 -4.01 -4.90
N MET A 98 10.75 -3.40 -3.79
CA MET A 98 11.23 -4.13 -2.61
C MET A 98 10.11 -4.71 -1.75
N CYS A 99 8.88 -4.22 -1.93
CA CYS A 99 7.69 -4.65 -1.19
C CYS A 99 7.88 -4.58 0.34
N GLU A 100 8.64 -3.60 0.81
CA GLU A 100 8.84 -3.35 2.24
C GLU A 100 7.67 -2.57 2.83
N MET A 101 7.43 -2.79 4.12
CA MET A 101 6.44 -2.02 4.86
C MET A 101 7.11 -0.83 5.51
N TRP A 102 6.54 0.34 5.33
CA TRP A 102 6.99 1.61 5.87
C TRP A 102 5.98 2.14 6.89
N SER A 103 6.48 2.74 7.97
CA SER A 103 5.62 3.32 8.99
C SER A 103 4.98 4.63 8.52
N ALA A 104 3.88 5.03 9.14
CA ALA A 104 3.28 6.35 8.92
C ALA A 104 4.27 7.50 9.12
N TYR A 105 5.16 7.40 10.10
CA TYR A 105 6.18 8.43 10.38
C TYR A 105 7.22 8.54 9.27
N LYS A 106 7.71 7.41 8.76
CA LYS A 106 8.60 7.39 7.59
C LYS A 106 7.91 8.03 6.39
N MET A 107 6.62 7.74 6.18
CA MET A 107 5.85 8.30 5.07
C MET A 107 5.61 9.79 5.20
N GLN A 108 5.45 10.29 6.42
CA GLN A 108 5.31 11.71 6.65
C GLN A 108 6.61 12.45 6.30
N ILE A 109 7.78 11.91 6.68
CA ILE A 109 9.08 12.53 6.39
C ILE A 109 9.41 12.47 4.90
N ARG A 110 9.09 11.35 4.25
CA ARG A 110 9.31 11.17 2.81
C ARG A 110 8.35 11.97 1.94
N GLY A 111 7.36 12.65 2.52
CA GLY A 111 6.41 13.50 1.81
C GLY A 111 5.20 12.78 1.21
N LEU A 112 5.03 11.48 1.48
CA LEU A 112 3.93 10.69 0.95
C LEU A 112 2.60 10.93 1.68
N ILE A 113 2.67 11.28 2.97
CA ILE A 113 1.48 11.65 3.76
C ILE A 113 1.68 12.99 4.46
N THR A 114 0.58 13.68 4.76
CA THR A 114 0.61 14.99 5.39
C THR A 114 0.83 14.90 6.89
N LYS A 115 0.19 13.93 7.57
CA LYS A 115 0.25 13.82 9.04
C LYS A 115 -0.07 12.42 9.54
N ALA A 116 0.74 11.94 10.49
CA ALA A 116 0.45 10.79 11.33
C ALA A 116 0.03 11.24 12.75
N VAL A 117 -1.08 10.71 13.26
CA VAL A 117 -1.60 11.01 14.60
C VAL A 117 -1.76 9.74 15.45
N PRO A 118 -1.49 9.81 16.76
CA PRO A 118 -1.65 8.67 17.64
C PRO A 118 -3.12 8.28 17.78
N VAL A 119 -3.37 6.97 17.88
CA VAL A 119 -4.72 6.40 18.08
C VAL A 119 -4.82 5.55 19.34
N LEU A 120 -3.73 5.40 20.10
CA LEU A 120 -3.70 4.65 21.36
C LEU A 120 -3.49 5.59 22.54
N LYS A 121 -3.98 5.17 23.71
CA LYS A 121 -3.77 5.85 24.98
C LYS A 121 -3.13 4.94 26.02
N ASP A 122 -2.35 5.53 26.92
CA ASP A 122 -1.86 4.85 28.12
C ASP A 122 -2.99 4.71 29.17
N GLU A 123 -2.69 4.04 30.27
CA GLU A 123 -3.63 3.85 31.39
C GLU A 123 -4.10 5.17 32.04
N LYS A 124 -3.37 6.26 31.82
CA LYS A 124 -3.69 7.61 32.32
C LYS A 124 -4.50 8.43 31.31
N GLY A 125 -4.80 7.88 30.14
CA GLY A 125 -5.53 8.55 29.07
C GLY A 125 -4.68 9.46 28.18
N ASN A 126 -3.35 9.43 28.32
CA ASN A 126 -2.46 10.21 27.45
C ASN A 126 -2.28 9.51 26.11
N TRP A 127 -2.22 10.28 25.03
CA TRP A 127 -1.93 9.77 23.70
C TRP A 127 -0.52 9.18 23.61
N VAL A 128 -0.42 7.96 23.08
CA VAL A 128 0.83 7.24 22.89
C VAL A 128 1.14 7.16 21.41
N ARG A 129 2.30 7.71 21.02
CA ARG A 129 2.87 7.54 19.69
C ARG A 129 3.21 6.07 19.47
N ASN A 130 3.01 5.56 18.25
CA ASN A 130 3.23 4.15 17.91
C ASN A 130 4.56 3.62 18.48
N PRO A 131 4.53 2.78 19.54
CA PRO A 131 5.73 2.41 20.26
C PRO A 131 6.62 1.45 19.47
N GLN A 132 6.13 0.93 18.34
CA GLN A 132 6.87 0.06 17.42
C GLN A 132 7.85 0.82 16.52
N VAL A 133 7.76 2.16 16.48
CA VAL A 133 8.50 3.03 15.58
C VAL A 133 9.40 3.97 16.39
N ILE A 134 10.57 4.29 15.86
CA ILE A 134 11.49 5.27 16.46
C ILE A 134 10.92 6.67 16.20
N THR A 135 10.50 7.38 17.25
CA THR A 135 9.91 8.73 17.15
C THR A 135 10.55 9.75 18.09
N ASP A 136 11.52 9.32 18.89
CA ASP A 136 12.19 10.07 19.95
C ASP A 136 13.58 10.60 19.52
N ARG A 137 14.14 10.08 18.43
CA ARG A 137 15.45 10.46 17.90
C ARG A 137 15.49 10.43 16.38
N TRP A 138 16.40 11.22 15.81
CA TRP A 138 16.59 11.33 14.37
C TRP A 138 17.79 10.56 13.84
N ILE A 139 18.89 10.54 14.59
CA ILE A 139 20.17 9.99 14.14
C ILE A 139 20.64 8.94 15.15
N GLU A 140 21.08 7.79 14.65
CA GLU A 140 21.73 6.74 15.44
C GLU A 140 22.88 6.16 14.60
N ASN A 141 24.10 6.17 15.16
CA ASN A 141 25.31 5.72 14.45
C ASN A 141 25.55 6.38 13.07
N GLY A 142 25.12 7.64 12.90
CA GLY A 142 25.25 8.38 11.64
C GLY A 142 24.11 8.15 10.65
N GLU A 143 23.20 7.20 10.92
CA GLU A 143 22.04 6.91 10.07
C GLU A 143 20.80 7.67 10.53
N VAL A 144 19.93 8.03 9.58
CA VAL A 144 18.61 8.61 9.90
C VAL A 144 17.64 7.50 10.29
N VAL A 145 17.18 7.51 11.54
CA VAL A 145 16.36 6.43 12.12
C VAL A 145 14.93 6.83 12.48
N TYR A 146 14.59 8.13 12.49
CA TYR A 146 13.22 8.54 12.78
C TYR A 146 12.25 7.93 11.76
N GLY A 147 11.21 7.29 12.25
CA GLY A 147 10.19 6.65 11.43
C GLY A 147 10.54 5.22 11.02
N GLU A 148 11.74 4.73 11.28
CA GLU A 148 12.05 3.32 11.12
C GLU A 148 11.39 2.49 12.24
N PHE A 149 11.01 1.26 11.91
CA PHE A 149 10.57 0.32 12.93
C PHE A 149 11.75 0.00 13.85
N LYS A 150 11.46 -0.15 15.13
CA LYS A 150 12.41 -0.70 16.09
C LYS A 150 12.76 -2.14 15.70
N SER A 151 13.86 -2.65 16.25
CA SER A 151 14.33 -4.01 16.00
C SER A 151 14.40 -4.86 17.27
N GLY A 152 14.46 -6.18 17.10
CA GLY A 152 14.73 -7.11 18.19
C GLY A 152 13.63 -7.13 19.27
N GLU A 153 14.05 -7.18 20.53
CA GLU A 153 13.16 -7.35 21.68
C GLU A 153 12.27 -6.12 21.94
N GLU A 154 12.77 -4.93 21.65
CA GLU A 154 12.01 -3.69 21.82
C GLU A 154 10.79 -3.66 20.89
N TYR A 155 10.97 -4.05 19.63
CA TYR A 155 9.87 -4.16 18.68
C TYR A 155 8.84 -5.21 19.08
N LYS A 156 9.29 -6.38 19.55
CA LYS A 156 8.38 -7.45 19.99
C LYS A 156 7.48 -7.00 21.13
N LYS A 157 8.05 -6.43 22.18
CA LYS A 157 7.30 -5.89 23.33
C LYS A 157 6.32 -4.79 22.91
N ALA A 158 6.76 -3.86 22.08
CA ALA A 158 5.91 -2.79 21.56
C ALA A 158 4.74 -3.35 20.72
N ARG A 159 5.01 -4.35 19.88
CA ARG A 159 4.00 -5.00 19.04
C ARG A 159 3.01 -5.81 19.87
N GLU A 160 3.46 -6.51 20.90
CA GLU A 160 2.59 -7.23 21.84
C GLU A 160 1.63 -6.27 22.53
N TRP A 161 2.15 -5.16 23.07
CA TRP A 161 1.33 -4.12 23.69
C TRP A 161 0.30 -3.52 22.72
N VAL A 162 0.72 -3.16 21.49
CA VAL A 162 -0.21 -2.65 20.47
C VAL A 162 -1.28 -3.70 20.14
N ASN A 163 -0.90 -4.96 19.95
CA ASN A 163 -1.83 -6.02 19.63
C ASN A 163 -2.84 -6.27 20.76
N GLU A 164 -2.41 -6.19 22.03
CA GLU A 164 -3.30 -6.29 23.18
C GLU A 164 -4.34 -5.17 23.19
N LYS A 165 -3.91 -3.91 23.00
CA LYS A 165 -4.81 -2.76 22.87
C LYS A 165 -5.82 -2.95 21.74
N LEU A 166 -5.36 -3.36 20.56
CA LEU A 166 -6.24 -3.59 19.41
C LEU A 166 -7.25 -4.72 19.64
N LYS A 167 -6.83 -5.83 20.29
CA LYS A 167 -7.73 -6.94 20.65
C LYS A 167 -8.82 -6.51 21.62
N ASN A 168 -8.50 -5.59 22.53
CA ASN A 168 -9.45 -5.05 23.51
C ASN A 168 -10.31 -3.90 22.95
N ASN A 169 -10.15 -3.53 21.67
CA ASN A 169 -10.76 -2.34 21.05
C ASN A 169 -10.39 -1.01 21.74
N GLU A 170 -9.19 -0.95 22.32
CA GLU A 170 -8.66 0.25 23.00
C GLU A 170 -7.95 1.17 22.00
N TYR A 171 -8.70 1.67 21.02
CA TYR A 171 -8.24 2.67 20.06
C TYR A 171 -9.23 3.83 19.96
N ASP A 172 -8.71 5.03 19.72
CA ASP A 172 -9.48 6.26 19.62
C ASP A 172 -9.02 7.06 18.39
N PHE A 173 -9.89 7.14 17.38
CA PHE A 173 -9.64 7.87 16.14
C PHE A 173 -10.01 9.35 16.21
N SER A 174 -10.42 9.89 17.37
CA SER A 174 -10.86 11.28 17.50
C SER A 174 -9.81 12.31 17.05
N LEU A 175 -8.51 12.04 17.25
CA LEU A 175 -7.46 12.91 16.70
C LEU A 175 -7.39 12.84 15.18
N LEU A 176 -7.59 11.66 14.60
CA LEU A 176 -7.59 11.49 13.15
C LEU A 176 -8.79 12.20 12.53
N ASP A 177 -9.97 12.05 13.13
CA ASP A 177 -11.19 12.73 12.70
C ASP A 177 -11.06 14.25 12.85
N LYS A 178 -10.49 14.73 13.96
CA LYS A 178 -10.20 16.16 14.17
C LYS A 178 -9.26 16.73 13.10
N GLU A 179 -8.28 15.96 12.62
CA GLU A 179 -7.41 16.41 11.52
C GLU A 179 -8.13 16.46 10.18
N VAL A 180 -9.02 15.50 9.89
CA VAL A 180 -9.89 15.56 8.70
C VAL A 180 -10.78 16.80 8.77
N GLU A 181 -11.47 17.01 9.88
CA GLU A 181 -12.34 18.17 10.09
C GLU A 181 -11.58 19.50 9.98
N ARG A 182 -10.34 19.54 10.49
CA ARG A 182 -9.47 20.72 10.34
C ARG A 182 -9.19 21.03 8.86
N ILE A 183 -8.89 20.01 8.04
CA ILE A 183 -8.66 20.19 6.60
C ILE A 183 -9.94 20.63 5.90
N VAL A 184 -11.07 19.99 6.21
CA VAL A 184 -12.39 20.34 5.66
C VAL A 184 -12.74 21.80 5.99
N TRP A 185 -12.55 22.22 7.24
CA TRP A 185 -12.75 23.59 7.68
C TRP A 185 -11.86 24.57 6.92
N GLN A 186 -10.58 24.24 6.73
CA GLN A 186 -9.67 25.09 5.95
C GLN A 186 -10.17 25.26 4.51
N VAL A 187 -10.53 24.17 3.84
CA VAL A 187 -11.02 24.21 2.44
C VAL A 187 -12.34 24.98 2.34
N ALA A 188 -13.24 24.85 3.31
CA ALA A 188 -14.53 25.54 3.34
C ALA A 188 -14.40 27.07 3.43
N ASN A 189 -13.26 27.58 3.90
CA ASN A 189 -12.97 29.01 4.04
C ASN A 189 -12.09 29.56 2.90
N LEU A 190 -12.05 28.88 1.74
CA LEU A 190 -11.33 29.32 0.55
C LEU A 190 -12.29 29.62 -0.61
N PHE A 191 -11.88 30.47 -1.55
CA PHE A 191 -12.68 30.76 -2.75
C PHE A 191 -12.86 29.50 -3.61
N PRO A 192 -14.10 29.01 -3.83
CA PRO A 192 -14.34 27.69 -4.39
C PRO A 192 -13.83 27.54 -5.84
N GLY A 193 -13.96 28.59 -6.66
CA GLY A 193 -13.44 28.58 -8.03
C GLY A 193 -11.92 28.49 -8.08
N CYS A 194 -11.22 29.17 -7.16
CA CYS A 194 -9.76 29.13 -7.06
C CYS A 194 -9.29 27.76 -6.56
N VAL A 195 -9.99 27.17 -5.56
CA VAL A 195 -9.72 25.81 -5.07
C VAL A 195 -9.86 24.80 -6.20
N MET A 196 -10.95 24.85 -6.96
CA MET A 196 -11.19 23.91 -8.06
C MET A 196 -10.11 24.00 -9.14
N MET A 197 -9.75 25.21 -9.58
CA MET A 197 -8.68 25.42 -10.56
C MET A 197 -7.32 24.95 -10.04
N THR A 198 -7.02 25.22 -8.77
CA THR A 198 -5.76 24.81 -8.13
C THR A 198 -5.63 23.29 -8.09
N ILE A 199 -6.69 22.60 -7.66
CA ILE A 199 -6.70 21.15 -7.54
C ILE A 199 -6.58 20.49 -8.92
N ASP A 200 -7.36 20.92 -9.92
CA ASP A 200 -7.28 20.34 -11.26
C ASP A 200 -5.88 20.56 -11.88
N SER A 201 -5.29 21.74 -11.66
CA SER A 201 -3.93 22.05 -12.11
C SER A 201 -2.85 21.18 -11.45
N VAL A 202 -2.98 20.88 -10.15
CA VAL A 202 -2.04 19.99 -9.45
C VAL A 202 -2.24 18.54 -9.91
N ARG A 203 -3.49 18.09 -10.03
CA ARG A 203 -3.81 16.71 -10.45
C ARG A 203 -3.45 16.41 -11.89
N GLN A 204 -3.36 17.41 -12.75
CA GLN A 204 -3.04 17.22 -14.18
C GLN A 204 -1.80 16.33 -14.38
N LYS A 205 -0.81 16.40 -13.49
CA LYS A 205 0.42 15.60 -13.56
C LYS A 205 0.11 14.12 -13.38
N LYS A 206 -0.64 13.77 -12.32
CA LYS A 206 -1.13 12.40 -12.08
C LYS A 206 -2.05 11.91 -13.20
N ARG A 207 -3.02 12.75 -13.60
CA ARG A 207 -4.01 12.42 -14.64
C ARG A 207 -3.38 12.12 -15.98
N PHE A 208 -2.36 12.90 -16.38
CA PHE A 208 -1.66 12.69 -17.65
C PHE A 208 -1.06 11.29 -17.78
N PHE A 209 -0.32 10.84 -16.76
CA PHE A 209 0.29 9.50 -16.78
C PHE A 209 -0.76 8.40 -16.63
N TRP A 210 -1.72 8.60 -15.73
CA TRP A 210 -2.82 7.65 -15.53
C TRP A 210 -3.64 7.39 -16.80
N ASP A 211 -4.07 8.45 -17.49
CA ASP A 211 -4.89 8.30 -18.71
C ASP A 211 -4.11 7.64 -19.84
N LEU A 212 -2.80 7.84 -19.90
CA LEU A 212 -1.92 7.19 -20.87
C LEU A 212 -1.79 5.69 -20.60
N MET A 213 -1.65 5.29 -19.33
CA MET A 213 -1.21 3.94 -18.97
C MET A 213 -2.33 2.98 -18.52
N LYS A 214 -3.44 3.49 -17.96
CA LYS A 214 -4.45 2.67 -17.26
C LYS A 214 -5.04 1.52 -18.09
N HIS A 215 -5.17 1.71 -19.41
CA HIS A 215 -5.69 0.68 -20.30
C HIS A 215 -4.67 -0.43 -20.52
N GLU A 216 -3.42 -0.10 -20.85
CA GLU A 216 -2.33 -1.07 -21.02
C GLU A 216 -2.11 -1.86 -19.73
N HIS A 217 -2.06 -1.18 -18.60
CA HIS A 217 -1.94 -1.79 -17.28
C HIS A 217 -3.07 -2.78 -16.99
N ARG A 218 -4.33 -2.42 -17.29
CA ARG A 218 -5.47 -3.33 -17.15
C ARG A 218 -5.33 -4.57 -18.02
N HIS A 219 -4.92 -4.42 -19.28
CA HIS A 219 -4.76 -5.54 -20.20
C HIS A 219 -3.64 -6.48 -19.75
N TRP A 220 -2.52 -5.94 -19.28
CA TRP A 220 -1.43 -6.73 -18.71
C TRP A 220 -1.87 -7.46 -17.44
N LEU A 221 -2.53 -6.75 -16.51
CA LEU A 221 -3.04 -7.34 -15.27
C LEU A 221 -3.99 -8.51 -15.54
N ALA A 222 -4.93 -8.34 -16.47
CA ALA A 222 -5.84 -9.40 -16.91
C ALA A 222 -5.06 -10.60 -17.45
N ALA A 223 -4.17 -10.40 -18.42
CA ALA A 223 -3.38 -11.48 -19.02
C ALA A 223 -2.50 -12.20 -17.98
N ASN A 224 -1.91 -11.47 -17.04
CA ASN A 224 -1.03 -12.01 -16.01
C ASN A 224 -1.76 -12.94 -15.01
N MET A 225 -3.10 -12.93 -14.96
CA MET A 225 -3.89 -13.91 -14.19
C MET A 225 -3.68 -15.37 -14.65
N MET A 226 -3.14 -15.57 -15.85
CA MET A 226 -2.75 -16.88 -16.37
C MET A 226 -1.31 -17.28 -16.01
N GLY A 227 -0.49 -16.33 -15.56
CA GLY A 227 0.96 -16.48 -15.36
C GLY A 227 1.38 -16.32 -13.90
N GLU A 228 2.15 -15.27 -13.59
CA GLU A 228 2.75 -15.08 -12.27
C GLU A 228 1.69 -14.88 -11.18
N ALA A 229 0.57 -14.23 -11.49
CA ALA A 229 -0.50 -14.00 -10.51
C ALA A 229 -1.15 -15.31 -10.05
N PHE A 230 -1.25 -16.31 -10.92
CA PHE A 230 -1.74 -17.64 -10.53
C PHE A 230 -0.85 -18.24 -9.43
N LEU A 231 0.47 -18.23 -9.64
CA LEU A 231 1.45 -18.75 -8.70
C LEU A 231 1.47 -17.97 -7.39
N GLY A 232 1.62 -16.66 -7.48
CA GLY A 232 1.77 -15.79 -6.31
C GLY A 232 0.51 -15.75 -5.44
N PHE A 233 -0.68 -15.62 -6.05
CA PHE A 233 -1.93 -15.60 -5.29
C PHE A 233 -2.26 -16.96 -4.70
N ALA A 234 -1.98 -18.06 -5.40
CA ALA A 234 -2.19 -19.40 -4.87
C ALA A 234 -1.27 -19.68 -3.67
N ALA A 235 0.01 -19.33 -3.76
CA ALA A 235 0.95 -19.49 -2.65
C ALA A 235 0.50 -18.69 -1.41
N PHE A 236 0.09 -17.44 -1.61
CA PHE A 236 -0.44 -16.61 -0.53
C PHE A 236 -1.73 -17.18 0.08
N ASN A 237 -2.68 -17.63 -0.74
CA ASN A 237 -3.96 -18.17 -0.29
C ASN A 237 -3.80 -19.48 0.51
N THR A 238 -2.84 -20.32 0.11
CA THR A 238 -2.58 -21.63 0.72
C THR A 238 -1.61 -21.59 1.90
N ARG A 239 -1.13 -20.41 2.30
CA ARG A 239 -0.12 -20.24 3.37
C ARG A 239 -0.41 -20.94 4.69
N LYS A 240 -1.69 -21.08 5.06
CA LYS A 240 -2.09 -21.78 6.30
C LYS A 240 -1.84 -23.29 6.21
N MET A 241 -1.92 -23.85 5.01
CA MET A 241 -1.73 -25.29 4.75
C MET A 241 -0.25 -25.63 4.53
N THR A 242 0.49 -24.73 3.90
CA THR A 242 1.89 -24.95 3.49
C THR A 242 2.92 -24.37 4.47
N GLY A 243 2.48 -23.44 5.33
CA GLY A 243 3.35 -22.64 6.20
C GLY A 243 4.24 -21.64 5.46
N LYS A 244 4.07 -21.48 4.14
CA LYS A 244 4.79 -20.51 3.31
C LYS A 244 3.81 -19.77 2.41
N ASP A 245 3.98 -18.47 2.27
CA ASP A 245 3.12 -17.59 1.49
C ASP A 245 3.73 -17.17 0.14
N LEU A 246 4.91 -17.72 -0.21
CA LEU A 246 5.68 -17.40 -1.39
C LEU A 246 6.10 -18.67 -2.13
N ILE A 247 6.28 -18.53 -3.44
CA ILE A 247 6.93 -19.55 -4.29
C ILE A 247 8.44 -19.59 -4.08
N ASP A 248 9.10 -20.63 -4.58
CA ASP A 248 10.55 -20.66 -4.72
C ASP A 248 10.99 -19.82 -5.94
N PHE A 249 11.27 -18.54 -5.71
CA PHE A 249 11.71 -17.61 -6.76
C PHE A 249 13.04 -18.02 -7.43
N ILE A 250 13.95 -18.68 -6.70
CA ILE A 250 15.23 -19.10 -7.26
C ILE A 250 15.02 -20.29 -8.18
N ARG A 251 14.17 -21.26 -7.78
CA ARG A 251 13.78 -22.37 -8.65
C ARG A 251 13.03 -21.87 -9.88
N TYR A 252 12.07 -20.96 -9.70
CA TYR A 252 11.34 -20.31 -10.80
C TYR A 252 12.29 -19.72 -11.85
N ARG A 253 13.27 -18.91 -11.42
CA ARG A 253 14.26 -18.31 -12.33
C ARG A 253 15.15 -19.34 -13.03
N ARG A 254 15.57 -20.40 -12.33
CA ARG A 254 16.37 -21.49 -12.93
C ARG A 254 15.60 -22.22 -14.01
N LEU A 255 14.33 -22.57 -13.75
CA LEU A 255 13.48 -23.25 -14.73
C LEU A 255 13.24 -22.39 -15.99
N ILE A 256 13.03 -21.07 -15.83
CA ILE A 256 12.96 -20.15 -16.97
C ILE A 256 14.27 -20.13 -17.76
N ALA A 257 15.41 -20.05 -17.08
CA ALA A 257 16.72 -20.04 -17.73
C ALA A 257 17.03 -21.36 -18.48
N GLU A 258 16.47 -22.47 -18.02
CA GLU A 258 16.52 -23.78 -18.69
C GLU A 258 15.58 -23.87 -19.92
N GLY A 259 14.77 -22.84 -20.19
CA GLY A 259 13.81 -22.83 -21.30
C GLY A 259 12.59 -23.73 -21.07
N ARG A 260 12.30 -24.10 -19.81
CA ARG A 260 11.14 -24.92 -19.46
C ARG A 260 9.85 -24.18 -19.80
N LEU A 261 8.87 -24.91 -20.34
CA LEU A 261 7.51 -24.39 -20.52
C LEU A 261 6.87 -24.14 -19.15
N VAL A 262 6.12 -23.04 -19.04
CA VAL A 262 5.35 -22.69 -17.83
C VAL A 262 4.03 -23.47 -17.84
N ASP A 263 4.14 -24.79 -17.66
CA ASP A 263 3.03 -25.72 -17.55
C ASP A 263 2.74 -26.11 -16.08
N ASP A 264 1.76 -26.98 -15.85
CA ASP A 264 1.38 -27.39 -14.49
C ASP A 264 2.55 -28.08 -13.74
N SER A 265 3.46 -28.77 -14.45
CA SER A 265 4.64 -29.40 -13.83
C SER A 265 5.64 -28.35 -13.34
N PHE A 266 5.90 -27.32 -14.15
CA PHE A 266 6.71 -26.17 -13.75
C PHE A 266 6.11 -25.50 -12.52
N MET A 267 4.78 -25.29 -12.53
CA MET A 267 4.09 -24.62 -11.44
C MET A 267 4.16 -25.44 -10.14
N GLU A 268 4.00 -26.76 -10.20
CA GLU A 268 4.13 -27.63 -9.03
C GLU A 268 5.54 -27.58 -8.41
N GLU A 269 6.58 -27.52 -9.24
CA GLU A 269 7.98 -27.48 -8.78
C GLU A 269 8.32 -26.23 -7.96
N VAL A 270 7.67 -25.11 -8.22
CA VAL A 270 7.94 -23.82 -7.55
C VAL A 270 6.99 -23.55 -6.38
N MET A 271 5.87 -24.26 -6.31
CA MET A 271 4.84 -24.04 -5.30
C MET A 271 5.22 -24.67 -3.94
N PRO A 272 4.86 -24.01 -2.82
CA PRO A 272 5.08 -24.57 -1.50
C PRO A 272 4.19 -25.80 -1.28
N LYS A 273 4.76 -26.86 -0.69
CA LYS A 273 4.05 -28.12 -0.43
C LYS A 273 3.25 -28.05 0.87
N PRO A 274 2.11 -28.75 0.97
CA PRO A 274 1.37 -28.87 2.23
C PRO A 274 2.25 -29.43 3.35
N GLN A 275 2.08 -28.91 4.56
CA GLN A 275 2.66 -29.53 5.76
C GLN A 275 1.93 -30.86 6.01
N LYS A 276 2.70 -31.92 6.28
CA LYS A 276 2.16 -33.23 6.64
C LYS A 276 1.52 -33.20 8.03
#